data_AF-F9PTK3-F1
#
_entry.id   AF-F9PTK3-F1
#
_cell.length_a   1.000
_cell.length_b   1.000
_cell.length_c   1.000
_cell.angle_alpha   90.00
_cell.angle_beta   90.00
_cell.angle_gamma   90.00
#
_symmetry.space_group_name_H-M   'P 1'
#
loop_
_entity.id
_entity.type
_entity.pdbx_description
1 polymer ?
#
loop_
_entity_poly.entity_id
_entity_poly.type
_entity_poly.pdbx_seq_one_letter_code
_entity_poly.pdbx_strand_id
1 'polypeptide(L)'
;MKNKFFNIKYIIERVLIVFLISVLSFNFISKNSFADNNFDRANRIYDMDYRSFFIGNIVEDSNGKFKVKVTTIFLGENLDEIEVPKFKEYSYSRLIPAKGDYFVGILKKDNTLDLTWIFKATSGNYETLFLANDKDPHNAEVKLFQNMINKGEYVPNLDEIEKIKDWKPINMLSLKMILVKTMMN
;
A
#
# COMPACT_ATOMS: atom_id res chain seq x y z
N MET A 1 29.24 13.03 -69.12
CA MET A 1 28.90 12.93 -67.69
C MET A 1 27.53 12.29 -67.55
N LYS A 2 27.42 11.09 -66.97
CA LYS A 2 26.14 10.35 -66.84
C LYS A 2 25.38 10.90 -65.63
N ASN A 3 24.29 11.63 -65.88
CA ASN A 3 23.35 12.06 -64.86
C ASN A 3 22.63 10.83 -64.29
N LYS A 4 23.07 10.36 -63.12
CA LYS A 4 22.26 9.47 -62.28
C LYS A 4 21.14 10.34 -61.72
N PHE A 5 19.99 10.34 -62.39
CA PHE A 5 18.74 10.76 -61.75
C PHE A 5 18.52 9.84 -60.56
N PHE A 6 18.84 10.33 -59.37
CA PHE A 6 18.47 9.68 -58.13
C PHE A 6 16.95 9.53 -58.15
N ASN A 7 16.47 8.30 -57.98
CA ASN A 7 15.04 8.01 -57.99
C ASN A 7 14.45 8.51 -56.67
N ILE A 8 14.23 9.83 -56.59
CA ILE A 8 13.81 10.58 -55.40
C ILE A 8 12.55 9.96 -54.79
N LYS A 9 11.65 9.43 -55.63
CA LYS A 9 10.45 8.71 -55.19
C LYS A 9 10.77 7.49 -54.31
N TYR A 10 11.78 6.70 -54.70
CA TYR A 10 12.22 5.53 -53.95
C TYR A 10 12.85 5.90 -52.60
N ILE A 11 13.57 7.03 -52.56
CA ILE A 11 14.18 7.54 -51.33
C ILE A 11 13.11 8.05 -50.37
N ILE A 12 12.14 8.83 -50.87
CA ILE A 12 11.03 9.34 -50.07
C ILE A 12 10.21 8.20 -49.47
N GLU A 13 9.90 7.17 -50.26
CA GLU A 13 9.11 6.02 -49.81
C GLU A 13 9.82 5.24 -48.70
N ARG A 14 11.14 5.02 -48.81
CA ARG A 14 11.92 4.36 -47.76
C ARG A 14 12.07 5.22 -46.50
N VAL A 15 12.26 6.53 -46.63
CA VAL A 15 12.33 7.44 -45.49
C VAL A 15 11.00 7.46 -44.73
N LEU A 16 9.88 7.43 -45.46
CA LEU A 16 8.54 7.43 -44.88
C LEU A 16 8.25 6.12 -44.15
N ILE A 17 8.68 4.97 -44.70
CA ILE A 17 8.58 3.66 -44.02
C ILE A 17 9.41 3.63 -42.74
N VAL A 18 10.66 4.11 -42.78
CA VAL A 18 11.54 4.17 -41.60
C VAL A 18 10.97 5.12 -40.55
N PHE A 19 10.41 6.26 -40.96
CA PHE A 19 9.72 7.19 -40.07
C PHE A 19 8.48 6.55 -39.43
N LEU A 20 7.67 5.79 -40.19
CA LEU A 20 6.50 5.10 -39.66
C LEU A 20 6.88 4.04 -38.62
N ILE A 21 7.92 3.25 -38.91
CA ILE A 21 8.44 2.25 -37.97
C ILE A 21 8.98 2.93 -36.71
N SER A 22 9.68 4.07 -36.85
CA SER A 22 10.15 4.89 -35.73
C SER A 22 8.98 5.37 -34.86
N VAL A 23 7.95 6.00 -35.44
CA VAL A 23 6.79 6.48 -34.69
C VAL A 23 6.05 5.33 -33.99
N LEU A 24 5.90 4.17 -34.64
CA LEU A 24 5.27 2.99 -34.03
C LEU A 24 6.11 2.39 -32.89
N SER A 25 7.45 2.47 -32.98
CA SER A 25 8.36 2.00 -31.92
C SER A 25 8.56 3.02 -30.79
N PHE A 26 8.15 4.28 -30.94
CA PHE A 26 8.08 5.25 -29.84
C PHE A 26 6.75 5.20 -29.06
N ASN A 27 5.75 4.46 -29.54
CA ASN A 27 4.53 4.16 -28.79
C ASN A 27 4.70 2.97 -27.82
N PHE A 28 5.92 2.73 -27.32
CA PHE A 28 6.04 2.02 -26.06
C PHE A 28 5.38 2.89 -25.01
N ILE A 29 4.15 2.48 -24.68
CA ILE A 29 3.42 2.79 -23.48
C ILE A 29 4.48 2.99 -22.39
N SER A 30 4.74 4.25 -22.04
CA SER A 30 5.25 4.56 -20.72
C SER A 30 4.16 4.07 -19.80
N LYS A 31 4.25 2.78 -19.42
CA LYS A 31 3.74 2.37 -18.13
C LYS A 31 4.55 3.28 -17.22
N ASN A 32 3.93 4.37 -16.79
CA ASN A 32 4.29 4.98 -15.54
C ASN A 32 4.12 3.82 -14.55
N SER A 33 5.19 3.05 -14.38
CA SER A 33 5.40 2.25 -13.20
C SER A 33 5.60 3.29 -12.12
N PHE A 34 4.48 3.86 -11.67
CA PHE A 34 4.37 4.21 -10.28
C PHE A 34 4.59 2.87 -9.58
N ALA A 35 5.84 2.55 -9.26
CA ALA A 35 6.07 1.81 -8.04
C ALA A 35 5.32 2.64 -7.00
N ASP A 36 4.12 2.17 -6.68
CA ASP A 36 3.27 2.81 -5.70
C ASP A 36 4.00 2.60 -4.38
N ASN A 37 4.90 3.53 -4.04
CA ASN A 37 5.66 3.49 -2.80
C ASN A 37 4.73 3.55 -1.57
N ASN A 38 3.42 3.78 -1.75
CA ASN A 38 2.42 3.61 -0.69
C ASN A 38 2.22 2.13 -0.30
N PHE A 39 2.45 1.20 -1.24
CA PHE A 39 2.32 -0.24 -1.01
C PHE A 39 3.38 -0.73 0.00
N ASP A 40 4.57 -0.12 0.00
CA ASP A 40 5.64 -0.48 0.93
C ASP A 40 5.28 -0.17 2.40
N ARG A 41 4.52 0.90 2.67
CA ARG A 41 4.12 1.25 4.04
C ARG A 41 2.99 0.38 4.56
N ALA A 42 1.99 0.06 3.74
CA ALA A 42 0.95 -0.91 4.08
C ALA A 42 1.56 -2.31 4.31
N ASN A 43 2.54 -2.70 3.48
CA ASN A 43 3.30 -3.94 3.65
C ASN A 43 4.19 -3.94 4.91
N ARG A 44 4.65 -2.77 5.40
CA ARG A 44 5.38 -2.67 6.68
C ARG A 44 4.55 -3.00 7.91
N ILE A 45 3.21 -3.05 7.81
CA ILE A 45 2.37 -3.61 8.88
C ILE A 45 2.67 -5.11 9.09
N TYR A 46 3.28 -5.78 8.12
CA TYR A 46 3.56 -7.22 8.16
C TYR A 46 4.99 -7.57 8.60
N ASP A 47 5.94 -6.62 8.52
CA ASP A 47 7.37 -6.90 8.76
C ASP A 47 7.86 -6.44 10.15
N MET A 48 6.97 -6.09 11.08
CA MET A 48 7.36 -5.64 12.43
C MET A 48 6.72 -6.46 13.56
N ASP A 49 7.33 -6.37 14.73
CA ASP A 49 7.02 -7.04 16.00
C ASP A 49 5.69 -6.57 16.62
N TYR A 50 4.60 -6.69 15.86
CA TYR A 50 3.27 -6.28 16.27
C TYR A 50 2.52 -7.40 16.97
N ARG A 51 1.74 -6.99 17.96
CA ARG A 51 0.84 -7.85 18.73
C ARG A 51 -0.57 -7.83 18.15
N SER A 52 -1.08 -6.65 17.78
CA SER A 52 -2.44 -6.51 17.23
C SER A 52 -2.62 -5.20 16.48
N PHE A 53 -3.41 -5.22 15.40
CA PHE A 53 -3.89 -4.06 14.66
C PHE A 53 -5.41 -3.97 14.83
N PHE A 54 -5.89 -2.82 15.34
CA PHE A 54 -7.26 -2.75 15.87
C PHE A 54 -7.86 -1.34 15.85
N ILE A 55 -9.18 -1.26 16.04
CA ILE A 55 -9.90 -0.05 16.44
C ILE A 55 -10.09 -0.05 17.95
N GLY A 56 -9.68 1.02 18.61
CA GLY A 56 -9.82 1.23 20.04
C GLY A 56 -10.71 2.42 20.37
N ASN A 57 -11.37 2.35 21.53
CA ASN A 57 -12.05 3.46 22.18
C ASN A 57 -11.37 3.78 23.52
N ILE A 58 -10.95 5.02 23.73
CA ILE A 58 -10.39 5.45 25.02
C ILE A 58 -11.53 5.57 26.04
N VAL A 59 -11.62 4.62 26.96
CA VAL A 59 -12.70 4.57 27.98
C VAL A 59 -12.30 5.26 29.28
N GLU A 60 -11.02 5.28 29.61
CA GLU A 60 -10.49 5.98 30.78
C GLU A 60 -9.20 6.72 30.47
N ASP A 61 -9.08 7.87 31.13
CA ASP A 61 -7.98 8.81 30.99
C ASP A 61 -7.32 9.02 32.38
N SER A 62 -6.60 7.99 32.82
CA SER A 62 -5.96 7.92 34.14
C SER A 62 -4.58 8.57 34.12
N ASN A 63 -3.97 8.89 35.27
CA ASN A 63 -2.70 9.63 35.25
C ASN A 63 -1.57 8.79 34.59
N GLY A 64 -1.11 9.21 33.41
CA GLY A 64 -0.04 8.56 32.64
C GLY A 64 -0.44 7.43 31.67
N LYS A 65 -1.67 6.90 31.75
CA LYS A 65 -2.15 5.80 30.88
C LYS A 65 -3.55 6.05 30.32
N PHE A 66 -3.81 5.49 29.15
CA PHE A 66 -5.15 5.32 28.61
C PHE A 66 -5.61 3.88 28.79
N LYS A 67 -6.85 3.71 29.25
CA LYS A 67 -7.55 2.43 29.15
C LYS A 67 -8.33 2.43 27.84
N VAL A 68 -8.08 1.44 27.01
CA VAL A 68 -8.64 1.33 25.67
C VAL A 68 -9.48 0.07 25.59
N LYS A 69 -10.75 0.22 25.24
CA LYS A 69 -11.61 -0.89 24.85
C LYS A 69 -11.44 -1.14 23.37
N VAL A 70 -11.09 -2.37 23.01
CA VAL A 70 -10.91 -2.77 21.61
C VAL A 70 -12.28 -3.13 21.04
N THR A 71 -12.63 -2.57 19.88
CA THR A 71 -13.93 -2.80 19.25
C THR A 71 -13.85 -3.69 18.02
N THR A 72 -12.73 -3.66 17.32
CA THR A 72 -12.52 -4.44 16.10
C THR A 72 -11.05 -4.75 15.98
N ILE A 73 -10.73 -5.99 15.63
CA ILE A 73 -9.36 -6.45 15.45
C ILE A 73 -9.25 -6.88 13.99
N PHE A 74 -8.25 -6.31 13.34
CA PHE A 74 -7.97 -6.53 11.94
C PHE A 74 -6.93 -7.63 11.77
N LEU A 75 -5.93 -7.67 12.65
CA LEU A 75 -4.82 -8.62 12.64
C LEU A 75 -4.27 -8.81 14.05
N GLY A 76 -3.75 -10.01 14.34
CA GLY A 76 -3.07 -10.33 15.59
C GLY A 76 -3.99 -10.87 16.69
N GLU A 77 -3.57 -10.69 17.94
CA GLU A 77 -4.25 -11.27 19.11
C GLU A 77 -5.65 -10.69 19.32
N ASN A 78 -6.56 -11.53 19.82
CA ASN A 78 -7.88 -11.10 20.27
C ASN A 78 -7.78 -10.44 21.66
N LEU A 79 -8.15 -9.16 21.72
CA LEU A 79 -7.99 -8.28 22.88
C LEU A 79 -9.35 -7.62 23.15
N ASP A 80 -9.79 -7.64 24.41
CA ASP A 80 -11.05 -6.95 24.80
C ASP A 80 -10.75 -5.54 25.34
N GLU A 81 -9.82 -5.45 26.29
CA GLU A 81 -9.37 -4.20 26.91
C GLU A 81 -7.86 -4.21 27.10
N ILE A 82 -7.22 -3.06 26.89
CA ILE A 82 -5.79 -2.87 27.07
C ILE A 82 -5.49 -1.56 27.82
N GLU A 83 -4.34 -1.53 28.50
CA GLU A 83 -3.77 -0.29 29.02
C GLU A 83 -2.53 0.08 28.22
N VAL A 84 -2.46 1.34 27.78
CA VAL A 84 -1.34 1.87 27.01
C VAL A 84 -0.85 3.19 27.61
N PRO A 85 0.45 3.52 27.48
CA PRO A 85 0.94 4.84 27.85
C PRO A 85 0.18 5.96 27.10
N LYS A 86 -0.01 7.11 27.74
CA LYS A 86 -0.60 8.26 27.05
C LYS A 86 0.28 8.71 25.89
N PHE A 87 -0.36 8.98 24.77
CA PHE A 87 0.21 9.68 23.64
C PHE A 87 -0.45 11.06 23.51
N LYS A 88 0.26 12.00 22.89
CA LYS A 88 -0.12 13.42 22.87
C LYS A 88 -0.76 13.85 21.55
N GLU A 89 -0.53 13.11 20.49
CA GLU A 89 -0.99 13.46 19.14
C GLU A 89 -1.27 12.23 18.29
N TYR A 90 -2.07 12.43 17.25
CA TYR A 90 -2.30 11.46 16.18
C TYR A 90 -1.38 11.77 14.98
N SER A 91 -1.04 10.75 14.20
CA SER A 91 0.00 10.80 13.15
C SER A 91 -0.29 11.84 12.04
N TYR A 92 -1.55 12.18 11.79
CA TYR A 92 -1.95 13.16 10.76
C TYR A 92 -3.02 14.17 11.24
N SER A 93 -3.21 14.30 12.55
CA SER A 93 -4.20 15.20 13.13
C SER A 93 -3.61 16.06 14.24
N ARG A 94 -4.10 17.30 14.35
CA ARG A 94 -3.79 18.22 15.46
C ARG A 94 -4.67 17.99 16.68
N LEU A 95 -5.61 17.05 16.60
CA LEU A 95 -6.48 16.70 17.72
C LEU A 95 -5.67 16.04 18.84
N ILE A 96 -6.04 16.37 20.06
CA ILE A 96 -5.44 15.82 21.28
C ILE A 96 -6.27 14.61 21.71
N PRO A 97 -5.66 13.44 21.94
CA PRO A 97 -6.37 12.24 22.38
C PRO A 97 -7.08 12.48 23.72
N ALA A 98 -8.36 12.10 23.78
CA ALA A 98 -9.17 12.26 24.98
C ALA A 98 -10.10 11.06 25.21
N LYS A 99 -10.66 10.98 26.43
CA LYS A 99 -11.70 9.99 26.74
C LYS A 99 -12.88 10.11 25.78
N GLY A 100 -13.35 8.98 25.28
CA GLY A 100 -14.41 8.84 24.30
C GLY A 100 -13.90 8.73 22.87
N ASP A 101 -12.63 9.00 22.61
CA ASP A 101 -12.09 8.95 21.26
C ASP A 101 -11.97 7.53 20.73
N TYR A 102 -12.49 7.33 19.53
CA TYR A 102 -12.11 6.22 18.68
C TYR A 102 -10.79 6.52 17.97
N PHE A 103 -9.95 5.50 17.83
CA PHE A 103 -8.73 5.56 17.05
C PHE A 103 -8.42 4.20 16.42
N VAL A 104 -7.67 4.24 15.33
CA VAL A 104 -7.05 3.07 14.70
C VAL A 104 -5.58 3.06 15.11
N GLY A 105 -5.10 1.91 15.60
CA GLY A 105 -3.75 1.81 16.15
C GLY A 105 -3.16 0.42 16.02
N ILE A 106 -1.83 0.37 16.08
CA ILE A 106 -1.06 -0.88 16.13
C ILE A 106 -0.41 -1.01 17.51
N LEU A 107 -0.67 -2.14 18.17
CA LEU A 107 -0.03 -2.54 19.42
C LEU A 107 1.21 -3.38 19.12
N LYS A 108 2.34 -3.05 19.75
CA LYS A 108 3.59 -3.82 19.70
C LYS A 108 3.60 -4.90 20.78
N LYS A 109 4.51 -5.88 20.68
CA LYS A 109 4.64 -6.96 21.69
C LYS A 109 4.98 -6.47 23.09
N ASP A 110 5.61 -5.30 23.21
CA ASP A 110 5.91 -4.65 24.49
C ASP A 110 4.73 -3.86 25.11
N ASN A 111 3.51 -4.01 24.55
CA ASN A 111 2.29 -3.29 24.94
C ASN A 111 2.33 -1.77 24.73
N THR A 112 3.23 -1.28 23.88
CA THR A 112 3.22 0.11 23.44
C THR A 112 2.52 0.28 22.09
N LEU A 113 1.94 1.45 21.85
CA LEU A 113 1.36 1.79 20.56
C LEU A 113 2.44 2.31 19.61
N ASP A 114 2.33 1.95 18.34
CA ASP A 114 3.11 2.61 17.30
C ASP A 114 2.54 4.00 17.01
N LEU A 115 3.21 5.03 17.51
CA LEU A 115 2.78 6.43 17.35
C LEU A 115 2.87 6.92 15.90
N THR A 116 3.54 6.20 15.00
CA THR A 116 3.55 6.50 13.57
C THR A 116 2.30 6.00 12.85
N TRP A 117 1.57 5.08 13.48
CA TRP A 117 0.35 4.45 12.98
C TRP A 117 -0.79 4.58 13.97
N ILE A 118 -1.03 5.80 14.46
CA ILE A 118 -2.15 6.10 15.36
C ILE A 118 -3.01 7.21 14.79
N PHE A 119 -4.21 6.83 14.35
CA PHE A 119 -5.12 7.71 13.63
C PHE A 119 -6.39 7.92 14.42
N LYS A 120 -6.78 9.17 14.61
CA LYS A 120 -8.09 9.49 15.15
C LYS A 120 -9.17 9.00 14.19
N ALA A 121 -10.15 8.27 14.72
CA ALA A 121 -11.29 7.77 13.96
C ALA A 121 -12.60 8.45 14.41
N THR A 122 -13.56 8.54 13.49
CA THR A 122 -14.90 9.06 13.78
C THR A 122 -15.77 8.07 14.56
N SER A 123 -15.54 6.77 14.40
CA SER A 123 -16.37 5.72 15.00
C SER A 123 -15.61 4.40 15.17
N GLY A 124 -16.21 3.49 15.96
CA GLY A 124 -15.76 2.10 16.08
C GLY A 124 -16.18 1.17 14.94
N ASN A 125 -17.07 1.63 14.04
CA ASN A 125 -17.49 0.84 12.87
C ASN A 125 -16.47 1.00 11.74
N TYR A 126 -15.77 -0.08 11.40
CA TYR A 126 -14.74 -0.08 10.36
C TYR A 126 -15.30 0.28 8.97
N GLU A 127 -16.53 -0.06 8.63
CA GLU A 127 -17.08 0.14 7.28
C GLU A 127 -17.30 1.62 6.94
N THR A 128 -17.51 2.44 7.96
CA THR A 128 -17.96 3.84 7.82
C THR A 128 -17.06 4.84 8.52
N LEU A 129 -15.97 4.39 9.15
CA LEU A 129 -15.07 5.30 9.83
C LEU A 129 -14.35 6.22 8.83
N PHE A 130 -14.02 7.41 9.33
CA PHE A 130 -13.11 8.35 8.71
C PHE A 130 -11.90 8.56 9.59
N LEU A 131 -10.72 8.64 8.98
CA LEU A 131 -9.48 8.94 9.66
C LEU A 131 -9.20 10.45 9.59
N ALA A 132 -9.00 11.09 10.74
CA ALA A 132 -8.70 12.51 10.77
C ALA A 132 -7.33 12.80 10.14
N ASN A 133 -7.31 13.76 9.23
CA ASN A 133 -6.13 14.15 8.46
C ASN A 133 -5.98 15.68 8.34
N ASP A 134 -6.40 16.44 9.35
CA ASP A 134 -6.37 17.91 9.32
C ASP A 134 -4.96 18.53 9.23
N LYS A 135 -3.89 17.78 9.52
CA LYS A 135 -2.51 18.22 9.23
C LYS A 135 -2.22 18.25 7.72
N ASP A 136 -2.82 17.35 6.95
CA ASP A 136 -2.69 17.23 5.49
C ASP A 136 -3.96 16.60 4.87
N PRO A 137 -4.97 17.43 4.51
CA PRO A 137 -6.24 16.95 3.98
C PRO A 137 -6.13 16.20 2.63
N HIS A 138 -5.03 16.40 1.91
CA HIS A 138 -4.77 15.78 0.61
C HIS A 138 -3.88 14.54 0.71
N ASN A 139 -3.50 14.12 1.92
CA ASN A 139 -2.66 12.97 2.13
C ASN A 139 -3.26 11.70 1.49
N ALA A 140 -2.58 11.17 0.48
CA ALA A 140 -3.02 9.99 -0.25
C ALA A 140 -2.93 8.71 0.60
N GLU A 141 -1.96 8.61 1.51
CA GLU A 141 -1.76 7.45 2.38
C GLU A 141 -2.92 7.27 3.36
N VAL A 142 -3.35 8.35 4.04
CA VAL A 142 -4.48 8.27 4.98
C VAL A 142 -5.76 7.83 4.27
N LYS A 143 -5.99 8.33 3.04
CA LYS A 143 -7.16 7.94 2.24
C LYS A 143 -7.09 6.49 1.78
N LEU A 144 -5.91 6.03 1.35
CA LEU A 144 -5.68 4.63 0.97
C LEU A 144 -5.94 3.72 2.17
N PHE A 145 -5.37 4.04 3.33
CA PHE A 145 -5.51 3.23 4.53
C PHE A 145 -6.95 3.19 5.04
N GLN A 146 -7.65 4.32 5.05
CA GLN A 146 -9.09 4.36 5.35
C GLN A 146 -9.87 3.46 4.40
N ASN A 147 -9.59 3.52 3.09
CA ASN A 147 -10.29 2.70 2.11
C ASN A 147 -10.04 1.20 2.33
N MET A 148 -8.79 0.80 2.67
CA MET A 148 -8.45 -0.58 3.00
C MET A 148 -9.23 -1.08 4.23
N ILE A 149 -9.27 -0.26 5.30
CA ILE A 149 -10.05 -0.57 6.51
C ILE A 149 -11.53 -0.72 6.15
N ASN A 150 -12.12 0.26 5.46
CA ASN A 150 -13.56 0.27 5.20
C ASN A 150 -14.03 -0.88 4.30
N LYS A 151 -13.14 -1.41 3.44
CA LYS A 151 -13.44 -2.59 2.62
C LYS A 151 -13.22 -3.92 3.33
N GLY A 152 -12.66 -3.92 4.53
CA GLY A 152 -12.20 -5.13 5.17
C GLY A 152 -11.03 -5.80 4.44
N GLU A 153 -10.36 -5.06 3.54
CA GLU A 153 -9.17 -5.51 2.81
C GLU A 153 -7.95 -5.39 3.73
N TYR A 154 -7.95 -6.18 4.81
CA TYR A 154 -6.76 -6.38 5.64
C TYR A 154 -5.88 -7.36 4.87
N VAL A 155 -4.77 -6.86 4.31
CA VAL A 155 -3.93 -7.59 3.34
C VAL A 155 -3.70 -9.05 3.81
N PRO A 156 -3.93 -10.05 2.95
CA PRO A 156 -3.91 -11.46 3.32
C PRO A 156 -2.59 -11.91 3.97
N ASN A 157 -2.75 -12.74 5.01
CA ASN A 157 -1.83 -13.72 5.59
C ASN A 157 -0.33 -13.62 5.25
N LEU A 158 0.47 -13.41 6.30
CA LEU A 158 1.93 -13.64 6.32
C LEU A 158 2.33 -14.98 5.68
N ASP A 159 1.50 -16.02 5.82
CA ASP A 159 1.71 -17.36 5.23
C ASP A 159 1.72 -17.38 3.69
N GLU A 160 1.05 -16.44 3.01
CA GLU A 160 1.09 -16.32 1.54
C GLU A 160 2.31 -15.52 1.07
N ILE A 161 2.74 -14.52 1.84
CA ILE A 161 3.94 -13.72 1.53
C ILE A 161 5.21 -14.56 1.72
N GLU A 162 5.28 -15.42 2.74
CA GLU A 162 6.38 -16.39 2.90
C GLU A 162 6.45 -17.38 1.74
N LYS A 163 5.30 -17.88 1.25
CA LYS A 163 5.25 -18.75 0.06
C LYS A 163 5.72 -18.06 -1.23
N ILE A 164 5.53 -16.74 -1.35
CA ILE A 164 6.00 -15.96 -2.49
C ILE A 164 7.51 -15.66 -2.38
N LYS A 165 8.04 -15.45 -1.16
CA LYS A 165 9.48 -15.25 -0.93
C LYS A 165 10.33 -16.45 -1.33
N ASP A 166 9.79 -17.66 -1.20
CA ASP A 166 10.42 -18.91 -1.68
C ASP A 166 10.29 -19.14 -3.19
N TRP A 167 9.51 -18.32 -3.90
CA TRP A 167 9.46 -18.37 -5.36
C TRP A 167 10.70 -17.68 -5.95
N LYS A 168 11.79 -18.44 -6.07
CA LYS A 168 12.96 -18.02 -6.85
C LYS A 168 12.50 -17.56 -8.24
N PRO A 169 13.00 -16.42 -8.75
CA PRO A 169 12.63 -15.98 -10.09
C PRO A 169 13.11 -17.02 -11.08
N ILE A 170 12.16 -17.79 -11.62
CA ILE A 170 12.38 -18.64 -12.77
C ILE A 170 12.73 -17.67 -13.90
N ASN A 171 14.02 -17.61 -14.21
CA ASN A 171 14.61 -16.71 -15.19
C ASN A 171 13.72 -16.73 -16.45
N MET A 172 13.22 -15.57 -16.91
CA MET A 172 12.15 -15.46 -17.93
C MET A 172 12.48 -16.19 -19.26
N LEU A 173 13.76 -16.52 -19.48
CA LEU A 173 14.27 -17.41 -20.53
C LEU A 173 13.79 -18.87 -20.43
N SER A 174 13.66 -19.41 -19.22
CA SER A 174 13.21 -20.79 -18.99
C SER A 174 11.70 -20.96 -19.17
N LEU A 175 10.89 -19.94 -18.87
CA LEU A 175 9.45 -19.92 -19.17
C LEU A 175 9.18 -19.86 -20.69
N LYS A 176 9.98 -19.11 -21.46
CA LYS A 176 9.91 -19.13 -22.93
C LYS A 176 10.24 -20.50 -23.52
N MET A 177 11.20 -21.22 -22.93
CA MET A 177 11.62 -22.53 -23.42
C MET A 177 10.57 -23.62 -23.14
N ILE A 178 9.83 -23.52 -22.01
CA ILE A 178 8.72 -24.43 -21.68
C ILE A 178 7.52 -24.20 -22.62
N LEU A 179 7.17 -22.94 -22.89
CA LEU A 179 6.05 -22.59 -23.77
C LEU A 179 6.28 -22.99 -25.24
N VAL A 180 7.51 -22.87 -25.75
CA VAL A 180 7.84 -23.34 -27.12
C VAL A 180 7.75 -24.86 -27.22
N LYS A 181 8.10 -25.59 -26.16
CA LYS A 181 8.04 -27.07 -26.14
C LYS A 181 6.61 -27.61 -26.05
N THR A 182 5.67 -26.84 -25.48
CA THR A 182 4.24 -27.22 -25.43
C THR A 182 3.48 -26.86 -26.70
N MET A 183 3.98 -25.94 -27.51
CA MET A 183 3.38 -25.58 -28.81
C MET A 183 3.90 -26.42 -29.99
N MET A 184 4.87 -27.30 -29.78
CA MET A 184 5.46 -28.17 -30.82
C MET A 184 5.12 -29.66 -30.68
N ASN A 185 4.19 -30.01 -29.78
CA ASN A 185 3.58 -31.35 -29.70
C ASN A 185 2.11 -31.29 -30.06
#